data_AF-A0A3A0DPZ9-F1
#
_entry.id   AF-A0A3A0DPZ9-F1
#
_cell.length_a   1.000
_cell.length_b   1.000
_cell.length_c   1.000
_cell.angle_alpha   90.00
_cell.angle_beta   90.00
_cell.angle_gamma   90.00
#
_symmetry.space_group_name_H-M   'P 1'
#
loop_
_entity.id
_entity.type
_entity.pdbx_description
1 polymer ?
#
loop_
_entity_poly.entity_id
_entity_poly.type
_entity_poly.pdbx_seq_one_letter_code
_entity_poly.pdbx_strand_id
1 'polypeptide(L)'
;MQLLKIYCIVIPVFCVYKPSQQYFNLSSLSTMTNRHSISLVLISILLSSLPGCQQQPQSHVIHVSPHGRDNWSGRLAQPNAEQTDGPLQSLIAAQNAVKQLKREPDRSPRNIVVQLHTGVYSISKTLSFDAEDSGTDSIAVIWQAAPDEMVVLSGGQEIGNFEPVKDATILQRLSDGPGLEVFFNDARLQLARYPNEGYLKITSVPQTGVKLINEGSWQWQRFGIPVGRHFGRIRYADNHPRQWQPAPDIWLHGYFCWDWRDGFQQVQSIDALKQEITLAPPYHNYGFHQEQRFYFLNVMEELDQPGEWYLDRESGVLYLWPPAPLENSSVKVSMLQGPLLAFENTSNLRFENILFELGRANGIEIRGGRHNLIAGCTVRNVGMTAIVIDGGDYQGVQSCDIYNIGGGGVILNSGDRKTLTSGNSFVDNTHFHHFGQVRKTTCPAIDTRGVGITRCGET
;
A
#
# COMPACT_ATOMS: atom_id res chain seq x y z
N MET A 1 -29.48 3.93 -8.20
CA MET A 1 -28.57 2.83 -7.81
C MET A 1 -28.92 2.39 -6.39
N GLN A 2 -28.70 1.12 -6.05
CA GLN A 2 -29.12 0.56 -4.75
C GLN A 2 -27.95 0.54 -3.76
N LEU A 3 -28.27 0.73 -2.48
CA LEU A 3 -27.33 0.51 -1.37
C LEU A 3 -27.04 -0.97 -1.22
N LEU A 4 -25.76 -1.32 -1.10
CA LEU A 4 -25.28 -2.69 -1.02
C LEU A 4 -24.51 -2.94 0.28
N LYS A 5 -24.49 -4.19 0.76
CA LYS A 5 -23.70 -4.61 1.92
C LYS A 5 -22.98 -5.93 1.69
N ILE A 6 -21.93 -6.16 2.48
CA ILE A 6 -21.20 -7.44 2.55
C ILE A 6 -20.61 -7.64 3.95
N TYR A 7 -20.59 -8.88 4.45
CA TYR A 7 -19.83 -9.25 5.65
C TYR A 7 -18.33 -9.32 5.35
N CYS A 8 -17.55 -8.42 5.95
CA CYS A 8 -16.10 -8.50 6.03
C CYS A 8 -15.70 -9.68 6.92
N ILE A 9 -15.14 -10.73 6.33
CA ILE A 9 -14.58 -11.85 7.08
C ILE A 9 -13.34 -11.34 7.83
N VAL A 10 -13.48 -11.09 9.13
CA VAL A 10 -12.33 -11.02 10.05
C VAL A 10 -11.81 -12.45 10.18
N ILE A 11 -10.65 -12.74 9.59
CA ILE A 11 -10.05 -14.07 9.57
C ILE A 11 -9.72 -14.54 11.00
N PRO A 12 -10.26 -15.67 11.48
CA PRO A 12 -9.76 -16.34 12.68
C PRO A 12 -8.47 -17.10 12.36
N VAL A 13 -7.52 -17.04 13.30
CA VAL A 13 -6.30 -17.85 13.34
C VAL A 13 -6.67 -19.29 13.74
N PHE A 14 -6.35 -20.29 12.91
CA PHE A 14 -5.68 -21.57 13.24
C PHE A 14 -6.06 -22.79 12.36
N CYS A 15 -5.02 -23.62 12.20
CA CYS A 15 -4.99 -25.09 12.10
C CYS A 15 -5.29 -25.80 10.77
N VAL A 16 -4.18 -26.26 10.21
CA VAL A 16 -3.99 -27.31 9.20
C VAL A 16 -4.66 -28.62 9.63
N TYR A 17 -5.43 -29.21 8.72
CA TYR A 17 -5.88 -30.60 8.81
C TYR A 17 -5.41 -31.37 7.56
N LYS A 18 -4.71 -32.49 7.78
CA LYS A 18 -4.37 -33.55 6.81
C LYS A 18 -5.32 -34.73 7.09
N PRO A 19 -5.67 -35.61 6.13
CA PRO A 19 -4.79 -36.77 5.87
C PRO A 19 -4.83 -37.45 4.46
N SER A 20 -3.78 -38.26 4.23
CA SER A 20 -3.58 -39.51 3.41
C SER A 20 -4.53 -39.90 2.25
N GLN A 21 -4.03 -40.13 1.01
CA GLN A 21 -3.40 -41.34 0.41
C GLN A 21 -4.29 -42.60 0.28
N GLN A 22 -4.51 -43.11 -0.96
CA GLN A 22 -3.92 -44.35 -1.51
C GLN A 22 -4.44 -44.75 -2.93
N TYR A 23 -3.45 -45.09 -3.79
CA TYR A 23 -3.30 -45.99 -4.95
C TYR A 23 -4.49 -46.52 -5.80
N PHE A 24 -4.29 -46.56 -7.12
CA PHE A 24 -4.35 -47.79 -7.95
C PHE A 24 -3.54 -47.66 -9.25
N ASN A 25 -3.19 -48.80 -9.84
CA ASN A 25 -1.96 -49.08 -10.59
C ASN A 25 -2.23 -49.48 -12.06
N LEU A 26 -1.28 -49.13 -12.94
CA LEU A 26 -0.75 -49.78 -14.17
C LEU A 26 -1.65 -50.40 -15.26
N SER A 27 -1.31 -50.05 -16.51
CA SER A 27 -0.86 -50.92 -17.65
C SER A 27 -1.35 -50.33 -19.00
N SER A 28 -0.72 -50.45 -20.17
CA SER A 28 0.60 -50.88 -20.66
C SER A 28 0.62 -50.66 -22.19
N LEU A 29 1.83 -50.54 -22.78
CA LEU A 29 2.24 -50.90 -24.17
C LEU A 29 1.57 -50.15 -25.35
N SER A 30 2.21 -49.83 -26.48
CA SER A 30 3.46 -50.31 -27.11
C SER A 30 3.85 -49.41 -28.28
N THR A 31 5.17 -49.24 -28.41
CA THR A 31 6.06 -49.07 -29.58
C THR A 31 5.52 -48.99 -31.01
N MET A 32 6.23 -48.15 -31.80
CA MET A 32 6.88 -48.37 -33.13
C MET A 32 6.47 -47.31 -34.18
N THR A 33 7.24 -46.86 -35.18
CA THR A 33 8.68 -46.76 -35.54
C THR A 33 8.74 -45.90 -36.84
N ASN A 34 9.96 -45.50 -37.25
CA ASN A 34 10.40 -45.05 -38.59
C ASN A 34 10.14 -43.58 -38.99
N ARG A 35 11.17 -42.73 -39.08
CA ARG A 35 12.28 -42.63 -40.07
C ARG A 35 11.78 -42.24 -41.48
N HIS A 36 12.14 -41.04 -41.94
CA HIS A 36 12.99 -40.85 -43.13
C HIS A 36 13.58 -39.42 -43.17
N SER A 37 14.78 -39.37 -43.73
CA SER A 37 15.77 -38.28 -43.77
C SER A 37 15.61 -37.38 -45.01
N ILE A 38 16.59 -36.46 -45.18
CA ILE A 38 16.99 -35.70 -46.40
C ILE A 38 16.41 -34.26 -46.38
N SER A 39 17.18 -33.15 -46.42
CA SER A 39 18.44 -32.87 -47.12
C SER A 39 19.24 -31.72 -46.46
N LEU A 40 20.56 -31.89 -46.39
CA LEU A 40 21.55 -30.82 -46.17
C LEU A 40 21.74 -30.02 -47.47
N VAL A 41 21.78 -28.70 -47.38
CA VAL A 41 22.51 -27.84 -48.34
C VAL A 41 23.43 -26.93 -47.52
N LEU A 42 24.74 -27.16 -47.71
CA LEU A 42 25.83 -26.30 -47.28
C LEU A 42 25.82 -25.00 -48.09
N ILE A 43 25.89 -23.85 -47.40
CA ILE A 43 26.46 -22.62 -47.97
C ILE A 43 27.50 -22.09 -46.98
N SER A 44 28.75 -22.10 -47.43
CA SER A 44 29.93 -21.63 -46.71
C SER A 44 30.18 -20.15 -47.03
N ILE A 45 30.09 -19.31 -45.99
CA ILE A 45 31.03 -18.26 -45.56
C ILE A 45 31.58 -17.28 -46.62
N LEU A 46 31.20 -16.00 -46.48
CA LEU A 46 32.13 -14.85 -46.40
C LEU A 46 31.35 -13.58 -45.97
N LEU A 47 31.25 -13.33 -44.67
CA LEU A 47 31.03 -11.97 -44.15
C LEU A 47 32.13 -11.64 -43.14
N SER A 48 32.90 -10.62 -43.53
CA SER A 48 33.91 -9.93 -42.77
C SER A 48 33.40 -9.49 -41.40
N SER A 49 34.24 -9.77 -40.40
CA SER A 49 34.18 -9.37 -39.00
C SER A 49 33.61 -7.97 -38.75
N LEU A 50 32.38 -7.92 -38.26
CA LEU A 50 31.92 -6.83 -37.40
C LEU A 50 32.55 -7.03 -36.02
N PRO A 51 32.94 -5.95 -35.31
CA PRO A 51 33.30 -6.06 -33.90
C PRO A 51 32.10 -6.67 -33.18
N GLY A 52 32.35 -7.79 -32.49
CA GLY A 52 31.30 -8.50 -31.76
C GLY A 52 30.52 -7.53 -30.89
N CYS A 53 29.21 -7.50 -31.11
CA CYS A 53 28.26 -7.09 -30.08
C CYS A 53 28.67 -7.86 -28.83
N GLN A 54 29.29 -7.19 -27.85
CA GLN A 54 29.59 -7.81 -26.58
C GLN A 54 28.24 -8.27 -26.02
N GLN A 55 27.99 -9.58 -26.07
CA GLN A 55 26.87 -10.18 -25.37
C GLN A 55 27.05 -9.77 -23.91
N GLN A 56 26.09 -8.99 -23.38
CA GLN A 56 26.02 -8.77 -21.95
C GLN A 56 26.07 -10.15 -21.27
N PRO A 57 26.83 -10.31 -20.18
CA PRO A 57 26.91 -11.59 -19.49
C PRO A 57 25.49 -12.06 -19.18
N GLN A 58 25.14 -13.25 -19.65
CA GLN A 58 23.79 -13.81 -19.53
C GLN A 58 23.44 -13.93 -18.04
N SER A 59 22.52 -13.08 -17.58
CA SER A 59 21.98 -13.09 -16.22
C SER A 59 21.39 -14.46 -15.85
N HIS A 60 21.39 -14.80 -14.57
CA HIS A 60 20.58 -15.91 -14.08
C HIS A 60 19.14 -15.45 -13.91
N VAL A 61 18.20 -16.11 -14.59
CA VAL A 61 16.78 -15.74 -14.53
C VAL A 61 15.99 -16.75 -13.71
N ILE A 62 15.17 -16.25 -12.79
CA ILE A 62 14.20 -16.98 -11.99
C ILE A 62 12.82 -16.44 -12.36
N HIS A 63 11.99 -17.26 -12.98
CA HIS A 63 10.63 -16.92 -13.38
C HIS A 63 9.64 -17.18 -12.26
N VAL A 64 8.71 -16.24 -12.06
CA VAL A 64 7.65 -16.32 -11.06
C VAL A 64 6.33 -15.96 -11.71
N SER A 65 5.27 -16.73 -11.47
CA SER A 65 3.93 -16.50 -12.02
C SER A 65 2.88 -16.89 -10.98
N PRO A 66 1.72 -16.19 -10.86
CA PRO A 66 0.65 -16.60 -9.96
C PRO A 66 0.09 -18.01 -10.23
N HIS A 67 0.31 -18.53 -11.45
CA HIS A 67 -0.07 -19.87 -11.89
C HIS A 67 1.08 -20.90 -11.82
N GLY A 68 2.23 -20.51 -11.27
CA GLY A 68 3.38 -21.37 -11.06
C GLY A 68 3.22 -22.37 -9.92
N ARG A 69 4.30 -23.04 -9.54
CA ARG A 69 4.36 -23.93 -8.36
C ARG A 69 5.68 -23.76 -7.61
N ASP A 70 5.62 -23.66 -6.29
CA ASP A 70 6.81 -23.44 -5.45
C ASP A 70 7.72 -24.67 -5.29
N ASN A 71 7.32 -25.82 -5.82
CA ASN A 71 8.17 -27.01 -5.91
C ASN A 71 8.90 -27.12 -7.27
N TRP A 72 8.70 -26.18 -8.18
CA TRP A 72 9.47 -26.06 -9.42
C TRP A 72 10.76 -25.26 -9.19
N SER A 73 11.67 -25.28 -10.16
CA SER A 73 12.95 -24.60 -10.07
C SER A 73 12.87 -23.10 -10.33
N GLY A 74 11.83 -22.65 -11.05
CA GLY A 74 11.74 -21.29 -11.58
C GLY A 74 12.66 -21.02 -12.77
N ARG A 75 13.39 -22.00 -13.30
CA ARG A 75 14.32 -21.79 -14.43
C ARG A 75 13.63 -21.74 -15.79
N LEU A 76 12.35 -22.11 -15.86
CA LEU A 76 11.55 -22.09 -17.08
C LEU A 76 10.44 -21.05 -16.96
N ALA A 77 10.28 -20.21 -17.98
CA ALA A 77 9.19 -19.22 -18.05
C ALA A 77 7.80 -19.86 -18.17
N GLN A 78 7.73 -21.07 -18.73
CA GLN A 78 6.51 -21.84 -18.90
C GLN A 78 6.70 -23.26 -18.35
N PRO A 79 5.63 -23.92 -17.88
CA PRO A 79 5.69 -25.31 -17.49
C PRO A 79 6.23 -26.19 -18.64
N ASN A 80 7.10 -27.15 -18.33
CA ASN A 80 7.47 -28.17 -19.30
C ASN A 80 6.28 -29.10 -19.60
N ALA A 81 6.38 -29.89 -20.67
CA ALA A 81 5.30 -30.76 -21.12
C ALA A 81 4.83 -31.75 -20.03
N GLU A 82 5.76 -32.20 -19.18
CA GLU A 82 5.52 -33.13 -18.08
C GLU A 82 4.99 -32.45 -16.80
N GLN A 83 4.90 -31.11 -16.78
CA GLN A 83 4.54 -30.30 -15.60
C GLN A 83 5.39 -30.60 -14.35
N THR A 84 6.63 -31.01 -14.55
CA THR A 84 7.60 -31.29 -13.47
C THR A 84 8.43 -30.06 -13.13
N ASP A 85 8.49 -29.06 -14.01
CA ASP A 85 9.19 -27.81 -13.80
C ASP A 85 8.49 -26.64 -14.53
N GLY A 86 8.79 -25.41 -14.14
CA GLY A 86 8.12 -24.19 -14.59
C GLY A 86 8.44 -22.98 -13.69
N PRO A 87 7.65 -21.91 -13.77
CA PRO A 87 7.83 -20.73 -12.92
C PRO A 87 7.45 -21.00 -11.46
N LEU A 88 8.15 -20.36 -10.51
CA LEU A 88 7.74 -20.37 -9.10
C LEU A 88 6.41 -19.66 -8.92
N GLN A 89 5.67 -19.99 -7.86
CA GLN A 89 4.37 -19.36 -7.59
C GLN A 89 4.53 -18.09 -6.74
N SER A 90 5.28 -18.19 -5.65
CA SER A 90 5.35 -17.16 -4.62
C SER A 90 6.65 -16.35 -4.66
N LEU A 91 6.54 -15.10 -4.23
CA LEU A 91 7.69 -14.19 -4.07
C LEU A 91 8.69 -14.75 -3.03
N ILE A 92 8.20 -15.45 -2.00
CA ILE A 92 9.06 -16.07 -0.97
C ILE A 92 9.86 -17.25 -1.55
N ALA A 93 9.25 -18.08 -2.39
CA ALA A 93 9.98 -19.14 -3.08
C ALA A 93 11.06 -18.55 -4.00
N ALA A 94 10.76 -17.44 -4.68
CA ALA A 94 11.75 -16.74 -5.50
C ALA A 94 12.90 -16.15 -4.67
N GLN A 95 12.64 -15.53 -3.51
CA GLN A 95 13.70 -15.11 -2.57
C GLN A 95 14.59 -16.29 -2.16
N ASN A 96 13.98 -17.43 -1.81
CA ASN A 96 14.73 -18.63 -1.45
C ASN A 96 15.59 -19.16 -2.61
N ALA A 97 15.06 -19.12 -3.83
CA ALA A 97 15.79 -19.50 -5.04
C ALA A 97 16.99 -18.57 -5.31
N VAL A 98 16.84 -17.25 -5.10
CA VAL A 98 17.96 -16.29 -5.15
C VAL A 98 19.04 -16.67 -4.13
N LYS A 99 18.65 -16.93 -2.87
CA LYS A 99 19.59 -17.34 -1.81
C LYS A 99 20.30 -18.64 -2.13
N GLN A 100 19.60 -19.61 -2.72
CA GLN A 100 20.17 -20.89 -3.14
C GLN A 100 21.17 -20.70 -4.30
N LEU A 101 20.80 -19.92 -5.31
CA LEU A 101 21.64 -19.63 -6.47
C LEU A 101 22.96 -18.97 -6.05
N LYS A 102 22.93 -18.04 -5.09
CA LYS A 102 24.13 -17.38 -4.53
C LYS A 102 25.09 -18.36 -3.83
N ARG A 103 24.65 -19.56 -3.48
CA ARG A 103 25.47 -20.61 -2.86
C ARG A 103 26.02 -21.61 -3.88
N GLU A 104 25.63 -21.52 -5.16
CA GLU A 104 26.11 -22.42 -6.19
C GLU A 104 27.62 -22.20 -6.47
N PRO A 105 28.36 -23.24 -6.92
CA PRO A 105 29.81 -23.15 -7.13
C PRO A 105 30.22 -22.22 -8.28
N ASP A 106 29.33 -21.98 -9.26
CA ASP A 106 29.57 -21.03 -10.34
C ASP A 106 29.48 -19.59 -9.80
N ARG A 107 30.64 -18.94 -9.72
CA ARG A 107 30.79 -17.57 -9.20
C ARG A 107 31.00 -16.54 -10.30
N SER A 108 30.65 -16.87 -11.53
CA SER A 108 30.71 -15.90 -12.64
C SER A 108 29.87 -14.66 -12.27
N PRO A 109 30.41 -13.44 -12.33
CA PRO A 109 29.67 -12.24 -11.96
C PRO A 109 28.56 -11.99 -12.99
N ARG A 110 27.36 -12.44 -12.66
CA ARG A 110 26.15 -12.30 -13.46
C ARG A 110 25.05 -11.82 -12.53
N ASN A 111 24.26 -10.86 -13.00
CA ASN A 111 23.08 -10.41 -12.28
C ASN A 111 22.11 -11.58 -12.08
N ILE A 112 21.39 -11.54 -10.97
CA ILE A 112 20.27 -12.46 -10.69
C ILE A 112 18.99 -11.68 -10.96
N VAL A 113 18.22 -12.11 -11.93
CA VAL A 113 16.96 -11.49 -12.35
C VAL A 113 15.81 -12.38 -11.90
N VAL A 114 14.97 -11.87 -11.01
CA VAL A 114 13.67 -12.44 -10.69
C VAL A 114 12.64 -11.82 -11.64
N GLN A 115 12.23 -12.60 -12.63
CA GLN A 115 11.31 -12.22 -13.69
C GLN A 115 9.88 -12.56 -13.27
N LEU A 116 9.12 -11.53 -12.92
CA LEU A 116 7.71 -11.63 -12.55
C LEU A 116 6.85 -11.59 -13.82
N HIS A 117 5.94 -12.54 -13.95
CA HIS A 117 4.96 -12.60 -15.04
C HIS A 117 3.61 -12.03 -14.63
N THR A 118 2.79 -11.72 -15.62
CA THR A 118 1.52 -11.01 -15.53
C THR A 118 0.64 -11.58 -14.41
N GLY A 119 0.14 -10.67 -13.58
CA GLY A 119 -0.88 -10.98 -12.60
C GLY A 119 -0.70 -10.24 -11.28
N VAL A 120 -1.59 -10.58 -10.33
CA VAL A 120 -1.65 -9.97 -9.01
C VAL A 120 -1.03 -10.91 -7.99
N TYR A 121 -0.01 -10.42 -7.29
CA TYR A 121 0.67 -11.08 -6.19
C TYR A 121 0.20 -10.47 -4.87
N SER A 122 -0.61 -11.21 -4.13
CA SER A 122 -1.15 -10.76 -2.84
C SER A 122 -0.09 -10.76 -1.74
N ILE A 123 0.05 -9.62 -1.07
CA ILE A 123 0.98 -9.39 0.05
C ILE A 123 0.16 -9.29 1.34
N SER A 124 0.00 -10.43 2.02
CA SER A 124 -0.68 -10.48 3.33
C SER A 124 0.26 -10.14 4.51
N LYS A 125 1.58 -10.18 4.26
CA LYS A 125 2.64 -9.78 5.18
C LYS A 125 3.73 -9.09 4.36
N THR A 126 4.36 -8.05 4.93
CA THR A 126 5.48 -7.32 4.33
C THR A 126 6.50 -8.27 3.69
N LEU A 127 6.82 -8.00 2.42
CA LEU A 127 7.92 -8.66 1.72
C LEU A 127 9.23 -8.02 2.18
N SER A 128 9.95 -8.71 3.05
CA SER A 128 11.18 -8.21 3.67
C SER A 128 12.43 -8.76 2.97
N PHE A 129 13.43 -7.91 2.80
CA PHE A 129 14.74 -8.23 2.26
C PHE A 129 15.83 -7.77 3.24
N ASP A 130 16.85 -8.58 3.42
CA ASP A 130 17.98 -8.28 4.29
C ASP A 130 19.34 -8.45 3.58
N ALA A 131 20.43 -8.38 4.34
CA ALA A 131 21.78 -8.55 3.80
C ALA A 131 21.99 -9.87 3.01
N GLU A 132 21.26 -10.95 3.33
CA GLU A 132 21.34 -12.21 2.59
C GLU A 132 20.74 -12.13 1.19
N ASP A 133 19.84 -11.18 0.95
CA ASP A 133 19.21 -10.95 -0.35
C ASP A 133 19.98 -9.95 -1.23
N SER A 134 21.04 -9.36 -0.68
CA SER A 134 21.82 -8.33 -1.37
C SER A 134 22.59 -8.87 -2.57
N GLY A 135 22.75 -8.03 -3.58
CA GLY A 135 23.81 -8.18 -4.57
C GLY A 135 25.19 -7.83 -4.02
N THR A 136 26.19 -7.86 -4.88
CA THR A 136 27.54 -7.34 -4.67
C THR A 136 27.80 -6.18 -5.63
N ASP A 137 28.96 -5.55 -5.53
CA ASP A 137 29.34 -4.42 -6.39
C ASP A 137 29.41 -4.78 -7.88
N SER A 138 29.51 -6.07 -8.18
CA SER A 138 29.54 -6.61 -9.55
C SER A 138 28.30 -7.42 -9.93
N ILE A 139 27.38 -7.68 -8.99
CA ILE A 139 26.21 -8.53 -9.17
C ILE A 139 25.00 -7.82 -8.55
N ALA A 140 24.04 -7.39 -9.37
CA ALA A 140 22.76 -6.93 -8.87
C ALA A 140 21.78 -8.09 -8.70
N VAL A 141 20.88 -7.96 -7.72
CA VAL A 141 19.65 -8.76 -7.64
C VAL A 141 18.51 -7.87 -8.12
N ILE A 142 17.84 -8.25 -9.19
CA ILE A 142 16.86 -7.42 -9.90
C ILE A 142 15.52 -8.14 -9.89
N TRP A 143 14.52 -7.54 -9.27
CA TRP A 143 13.13 -7.98 -9.36
C TRP A 143 12.43 -7.12 -10.39
N GLN A 144 11.93 -7.73 -11.46
CA GLN A 144 11.34 -6.96 -12.56
C GLN A 144 10.12 -7.64 -13.16
N ALA A 145 9.17 -6.83 -13.64
CA ALA A 145 8.13 -7.34 -14.53
C ALA A 145 8.74 -7.83 -15.86
N ALA A 146 8.13 -8.85 -16.46
CA ALA A 146 8.48 -9.30 -17.80
C ALA A 146 8.21 -8.20 -18.83
N PRO A 147 8.99 -8.16 -19.93
CA PRO A 147 8.78 -7.16 -20.97
C PRO A 147 7.31 -7.14 -21.42
N ASP A 148 6.72 -5.95 -21.43
CA ASP A 148 5.33 -5.71 -21.81
C ASP A 148 4.26 -6.43 -20.94
N GLU A 149 4.65 -6.94 -19.75
CA GLU A 149 3.76 -7.62 -18.82
C GLU A 149 3.41 -6.73 -17.61
N MET A 150 2.15 -6.79 -17.16
CA MET A 150 1.66 -6.02 -16.02
C MET A 150 1.70 -6.86 -14.74
N VAL A 151 2.55 -6.45 -13.80
CA VAL A 151 2.74 -7.13 -12.51
C VAL A 151 2.29 -6.23 -11.38
N VAL A 152 1.39 -6.75 -10.54
CA VAL A 152 0.83 -6.01 -9.40
C VAL A 152 1.20 -6.70 -8.09
N LEU A 153 1.91 -6.02 -7.22
CA LEU A 153 2.16 -6.41 -5.84
C LEU A 153 1.15 -5.67 -4.95
N SER A 154 0.15 -6.39 -4.44
CA SER A 154 -1.02 -5.79 -3.80
C SER A 154 -1.17 -6.21 -2.35
N GLY A 155 -1.25 -5.24 -1.44
CA GLY A 155 -1.61 -5.44 -0.02
C GLY A 155 -3.11 -5.45 0.23
N GLY A 156 -3.90 -5.39 -0.85
CA GLY A 156 -5.35 -5.31 -0.81
C GLY A 156 -6.03 -6.65 -1.01
N GLN A 157 -7.32 -6.66 -0.71
CA GLN A 157 -8.21 -7.78 -0.94
C GLN A 157 -9.38 -7.31 -1.80
N GLU A 158 -9.65 -8.03 -2.88
CA GLU A 158 -10.88 -7.85 -3.64
C GLU A 158 -12.06 -8.43 -2.86
N ILE A 159 -13.15 -7.67 -2.80
CA ILE A 159 -14.39 -8.03 -2.13
C ILE A 159 -15.53 -8.06 -3.14
N GLY A 160 -16.34 -9.12 -3.10
CA GLY A 160 -17.44 -9.35 -4.03
C GLY A 160 -18.59 -10.10 -3.36
N ASN A 161 -19.68 -10.38 -4.10
CA ASN A 161 -20.94 -10.91 -3.52
C ASN A 161 -21.67 -9.91 -2.63
N PHE A 162 -21.70 -8.64 -3.05
CA PHE A 162 -22.52 -7.63 -2.42
C PHE A 162 -24.00 -7.99 -2.55
N GLU A 163 -24.73 -7.87 -1.46
CA GLU A 163 -26.18 -8.05 -1.43
C GLU A 163 -26.88 -6.70 -1.23
N PRO A 164 -28.01 -6.46 -1.91
CA PRO A 164 -28.82 -5.29 -1.64
C PRO A 164 -29.27 -5.25 -0.19
N VAL A 165 -29.16 -4.08 0.44
CA VAL A 165 -29.72 -3.86 1.78
C VAL A 165 -31.24 -3.78 1.64
N LYS A 166 -31.94 -4.87 2.00
CA LYS A 166 -33.42 -4.95 1.97
C LYS A 166 -34.07 -4.73 3.33
N ASP A 167 -33.29 -4.75 4.40
CA ASP A 167 -33.76 -4.63 5.77
C ASP A 167 -33.88 -3.16 6.17
N ALA A 168 -35.11 -2.70 6.40
CA ALA A 168 -35.41 -1.33 6.80
C ALA A 168 -34.82 -0.93 8.16
N THR A 169 -34.47 -1.90 9.01
CA THR A 169 -33.85 -1.64 10.32
C THR A 169 -32.32 -1.49 10.22
N ILE A 170 -31.71 -2.11 9.21
CA ILE A 170 -30.31 -1.88 8.82
C ILE A 170 -30.16 -0.51 8.15
N LEU A 171 -31.18 -0.08 7.40
CA LEU A 171 -31.28 1.31 6.91
C LEU A 171 -31.40 2.35 8.05
N GLN A 172 -31.64 1.91 9.29
CA GLN A 172 -31.86 2.77 10.46
C GLN A 172 -30.76 2.68 11.51
N ARG A 173 -29.71 1.89 11.29
CA ARG A 173 -28.69 1.66 12.33
C ARG A 173 -27.32 1.31 11.77
N LEU A 174 -26.37 1.50 12.69
CA LEU A 174 -25.10 0.82 12.90
C LEU A 174 -23.88 1.65 12.54
N SER A 175 -22.79 1.27 13.23
CA SER A 175 -21.59 2.04 13.62
C SER A 175 -20.21 1.45 13.19
N ASP A 176 -19.39 2.25 12.49
CA ASP A 176 -18.07 2.74 12.90
C ASP A 176 -16.67 2.52 12.28
N GLY A 177 -15.93 3.63 11.97
CA GLY A 177 -14.45 3.87 11.84
C GLY A 177 -13.75 4.10 10.45
N PRO A 178 -12.65 4.89 10.32
CA PRO A 178 -12.06 5.27 9.01
C PRO A 178 -10.78 4.53 8.57
N GLY A 179 -10.25 3.59 9.37
CA GLY A 179 -8.92 3.01 9.11
C GLY A 179 -8.84 2.00 7.94
N LEU A 180 -9.98 1.67 7.33
CA LEU A 180 -10.07 0.89 6.10
C LEU A 180 -10.18 1.85 4.92
N GLU A 181 -9.71 1.45 3.75
CA GLU A 181 -9.91 2.21 2.53
C GLU A 181 -10.60 1.31 1.53
N VAL A 182 -11.67 1.80 0.91
CA VAL A 182 -12.41 1.09 -0.13
C VAL A 182 -12.09 1.73 -1.47
N PHE A 183 -11.86 0.88 -2.47
CA PHE A 183 -11.55 1.29 -3.83
C PHE A 183 -12.56 0.67 -4.78
N PHE A 184 -13.03 1.45 -5.74
CA PHE A 184 -13.90 1.00 -6.83
C PHE A 184 -13.18 1.26 -8.15
N ASN A 185 -12.88 0.21 -8.92
CA ASN A 185 -12.07 0.29 -10.14
C ASN A 185 -10.78 1.10 -9.92
N ASP A 186 -10.06 0.76 -8.84
CA ASP A 186 -8.83 1.40 -8.36
C ASP A 186 -8.95 2.86 -7.88
N ALA A 187 -10.14 3.48 -7.96
CA ALA A 187 -10.40 4.80 -7.41
C ALA A 187 -10.83 4.72 -5.93
N ARG A 188 -10.18 5.49 -5.06
CA ARG A 188 -10.51 5.56 -3.63
C ARG A 188 -11.89 6.15 -3.43
N LEU A 189 -12.74 5.47 -2.67
CA LEU A 189 -14.07 5.93 -2.31
C LEU A 189 -14.05 6.80 -1.06
N GLN A 190 -15.04 7.70 -0.97
CA GLN A 190 -15.21 8.59 0.16
C GLN A 190 -15.88 7.83 1.30
N LEU A 191 -15.31 7.91 2.51
CA LEU A 191 -16.01 7.46 3.69
C LEU A 191 -17.19 8.41 3.96
N ALA A 192 -18.37 7.88 4.22
CA ALA A 192 -19.59 8.63 4.55
C ALA A 192 -19.26 9.75 5.55
N ARG A 193 -19.63 10.99 5.21
CA ARG A 193 -19.13 12.18 5.93
C ARG A 193 -20.17 13.28 6.01
N TYR A 194 -20.11 14.07 7.07
CA TYR A 194 -20.93 15.28 7.18
C TYR A 194 -20.15 16.53 7.58
N PRO A 195 -20.32 17.64 6.86
CA PRO A 195 -21.04 17.76 5.57
C PRO A 195 -20.33 16.97 4.47
N ASN A 196 -21.06 16.61 3.41
CA ASN A 196 -20.53 15.98 2.20
C ASN A 196 -19.37 16.78 1.60
N GLU A 197 -19.48 18.12 1.63
CA GLU A 197 -18.44 19.04 1.20
C GLU A 197 -18.12 20.10 2.27
N GLY A 198 -16.87 20.59 2.29
CA GLY A 198 -16.46 21.65 3.20
C GLY A 198 -16.27 21.19 4.66
N TYR A 199 -16.57 22.08 5.60
CA TYR A 199 -16.32 21.88 7.03
C TYR A 199 -17.39 22.56 7.89
N LEU A 200 -17.69 21.96 9.04
CA LEU A 200 -18.28 22.65 10.19
C LEU A 200 -17.22 23.45 10.95
N LYS A 201 -17.67 24.29 11.88
CA LYS A 201 -16.82 25.04 12.79
C LYS A 201 -17.03 24.66 14.26
N ILE A 202 -15.93 24.68 15.01
CA ILE A 202 -15.94 24.66 16.47
C ILE A 202 -16.39 26.03 16.96
N THR A 203 -17.62 26.12 17.46
CA THR A 203 -18.19 27.38 17.95
C THR A 203 -17.68 27.75 19.33
N SER A 204 -17.31 26.77 20.15
CA SER A 204 -16.62 26.99 21.42
C SER A 204 -15.98 25.70 21.95
N VAL A 205 -15.02 25.86 22.86
CA VAL A 205 -14.40 24.77 23.62
C VAL A 205 -14.70 25.00 25.10
N PRO A 206 -15.62 24.24 25.72
CA PRO A 206 -15.98 24.43 27.13
C PRO A 206 -14.76 24.43 28.06
N GLN A 207 -14.60 25.52 28.83
CA GLN A 207 -13.47 25.75 29.74
C GLN A 207 -13.72 25.26 31.18
N THR A 208 -14.70 24.38 31.35
CA THR A 208 -15.03 23.73 32.61
C THR A 208 -15.14 22.22 32.39
N GLY A 209 -15.05 21.43 33.45
CA GLY A 209 -15.20 19.98 33.38
C GLY A 209 -14.53 19.31 34.58
N VAL A 210 -14.72 17.99 34.68
CA VAL A 210 -14.19 17.20 35.81
C VAL A 210 -12.66 17.18 35.81
N LYS A 211 -12.03 17.12 34.64
CA LYS A 211 -10.58 17.05 34.49
C LYS A 211 -10.09 17.92 33.33
N LEU A 212 -9.16 18.83 33.62
CA LEU A 212 -8.42 19.56 32.59
C LEU A 212 -7.50 18.56 31.87
N ILE A 213 -7.69 18.41 30.56
CA ILE A 213 -6.94 17.44 29.76
C ILE A 213 -5.69 18.07 29.15
N ASN A 214 -5.80 19.32 28.72
CA ASN A 214 -4.69 20.08 28.17
C ASN A 214 -4.75 21.51 28.74
N GLU A 215 -3.65 21.97 29.33
CA GLU A 215 -3.55 23.32 29.90
C GLU A 215 -3.55 24.42 28.82
N GLY A 216 -3.18 24.07 27.59
CA GLY A 216 -2.93 24.98 26.49
C GLY A 216 -1.60 25.72 26.61
N SER A 217 -1.23 26.45 25.55
CA SER A 217 -0.05 27.30 25.57
C SER A 217 -0.41 28.68 26.12
N TRP A 218 0.15 29.07 27.27
CA TRP A 218 -0.05 30.42 27.81
C TRP A 218 0.65 31.52 27.01
N GLN A 219 1.66 31.15 26.21
CA GLN A 219 2.34 32.06 25.29
C GLN A 219 1.39 32.58 24.20
N TRP A 220 0.40 31.76 23.81
CA TRP A 220 -0.52 32.07 22.73
C TRP A 220 -1.95 32.01 23.26
N GLN A 221 -2.67 33.13 23.21
CA GLN A 221 -4.07 33.18 23.63
C GLN A 221 -4.95 33.65 22.48
N ARG A 222 -6.15 33.07 22.39
CA ARG A 222 -7.18 33.47 21.45
C ARG A 222 -8.50 33.50 22.22
N PHE A 223 -9.26 34.58 22.07
CA PHE A 223 -10.48 34.83 22.86
C PHE A 223 -10.26 34.74 24.40
N GLY A 224 -9.06 35.10 24.88
CA GLY A 224 -8.71 35.02 26.30
C GLY A 224 -8.48 33.60 26.83
N ILE A 225 -8.39 32.59 25.94
CA ILE A 225 -8.15 31.19 26.30
C ILE A 225 -6.76 30.78 25.79
N PRO A 226 -5.93 30.09 26.61
CA PRO A 226 -4.68 29.48 26.15
C PRO A 226 -4.93 28.53 24.97
N VAL A 227 -4.18 28.71 23.89
CA VAL A 227 -4.40 27.94 22.65
C VAL A 227 -4.21 26.45 22.91
N GLY A 228 -5.22 25.65 22.53
CA GLY A 228 -5.24 24.21 22.77
C GLY A 228 -5.80 23.77 24.12
N ARG A 229 -6.22 24.68 24.99
CA ARG A 229 -6.78 24.32 26.31
C ARG A 229 -8.15 23.68 26.20
N HIS A 230 -8.34 22.51 26.80
CA HIS A 230 -9.65 21.83 26.81
C HIS A 230 -9.86 20.83 27.95
N PHE A 231 -11.14 20.54 28.18
CA PHE A 231 -11.65 19.47 29.04
C PHE A 231 -12.25 18.29 28.23
N GLY A 232 -11.83 18.16 26.96
CA GLY A 232 -12.18 17.02 26.10
C GLY A 232 -13.52 17.18 25.36
N ARG A 233 -14.01 18.42 25.26
CA ARG A 233 -15.30 18.74 24.65
C ARG A 233 -15.16 19.89 23.67
N ILE A 234 -15.97 19.86 22.62
CA ILE A 234 -16.11 20.95 21.64
C ILE A 234 -17.60 21.15 21.33
N ARG A 235 -17.97 22.36 20.90
CA ARG A 235 -19.33 22.67 20.44
C ARG A 235 -19.35 23.02 18.97
N TYR A 236 -20.51 22.83 18.36
CA TYR A 236 -20.82 23.18 16.97
C TYR A 236 -22.18 23.90 16.92
N ALA A 237 -22.58 24.37 15.74
CA ALA A 237 -23.88 25.00 15.54
C ALA A 237 -24.55 24.44 14.28
N ASP A 238 -25.06 23.22 14.41
CA ASP A 238 -25.83 22.55 13.37
C ASP A 238 -26.87 21.61 14.01
N ASN A 239 -28.09 21.57 13.47
CA ASN A 239 -29.15 20.70 13.97
C ASN A 239 -29.18 19.35 13.27
N HIS A 240 -28.49 19.19 12.13
CA HIS A 240 -28.46 17.95 11.35
C HIS A 240 -28.08 16.72 12.20
N PRO A 241 -27.06 16.78 13.08
CA PRO A 241 -26.73 15.65 13.95
C PRO A 241 -27.82 15.19 14.94
N ARG A 242 -28.95 15.92 15.07
CA ARG A 242 -30.07 15.50 15.92
C ARG A 242 -30.86 14.32 15.36
N GLN A 243 -30.74 14.06 14.06
CA GLN A 243 -31.40 12.92 13.42
C GLN A 243 -30.60 11.62 13.53
N TRP A 244 -29.31 11.74 13.87
CA TRP A 244 -28.41 10.61 13.98
C TRP A 244 -28.77 9.75 15.19
N GLN A 245 -28.80 8.45 14.96
CA GLN A 245 -28.82 7.49 16.05
C GLN A 245 -27.46 7.53 16.77
N PRO A 246 -27.45 7.25 18.08
CA PRO A 246 -26.19 7.00 18.78
C PRO A 246 -25.44 5.84 18.10
N ALA A 247 -24.22 6.11 17.63
CA ALA A 247 -23.34 5.14 16.99
C ALA A 247 -22.00 5.09 17.76
N PRO A 248 -21.49 3.89 18.10
CA PRO A 248 -20.21 3.75 18.81
C PRO A 248 -18.99 3.77 17.91
N ASP A 249 -18.02 4.67 18.19
CA ASP A 249 -16.98 5.17 17.27
C ASP A 249 -17.66 6.30 16.44
N ILE A 250 -16.99 7.24 15.80
CA ILE A 250 -17.52 8.29 14.91
C ILE A 250 -16.32 9.19 14.93
N TRP A 251 -15.84 9.59 13.77
CA TRP A 251 -14.59 10.32 13.73
C TRP A 251 -14.83 11.74 13.28
N LEU A 252 -14.06 12.63 13.86
CA LEU A 252 -13.87 13.95 13.32
C LEU A 252 -12.57 13.94 12.53
N HIS A 253 -12.56 14.51 11.34
CA HIS A 253 -11.32 14.92 10.68
C HIS A 253 -11.37 16.42 10.44
N GLY A 254 -10.31 17.10 10.85
CA GLY A 254 -10.27 18.53 10.77
C GLY A 254 -8.95 19.12 11.22
N TYR A 255 -8.97 20.43 11.32
CA TYR A 255 -7.92 21.26 11.86
C TYR A 255 -8.44 21.75 13.19
N PHE A 256 -7.91 21.23 14.28
CA PHE A 256 -8.53 21.40 15.60
C PHE A 256 -7.97 22.58 16.40
N CYS A 257 -6.75 23.01 16.10
CA CYS A 257 -6.04 24.06 16.83
C CYS A 257 -5.23 24.98 15.90
N TRP A 258 -4.49 24.36 14.98
CA TRP A 258 -3.68 25.05 13.99
C TRP A 258 -4.06 24.63 12.57
N ASP A 259 -4.20 25.59 11.68
CA ASP A 259 -4.60 25.34 10.28
C ASP A 259 -3.54 24.60 9.46
N TRP A 260 -2.30 24.54 9.95
CA TRP A 260 -1.21 23.76 9.34
C TRP A 260 -1.13 22.33 9.88
N ARG A 261 -2.06 21.92 10.76
CA ARG A 261 -2.11 20.57 11.32
C ARG A 261 -3.53 20.02 11.31
N ASP A 262 -3.79 19.11 10.38
CA ASP A 262 -4.98 18.27 10.43
C ASP A 262 -4.79 17.06 11.36
N GLY A 263 -5.89 16.44 11.74
CA GLY A 263 -5.90 15.21 12.50
C GLY A 263 -7.26 14.54 12.55
N PHE A 264 -7.25 13.30 13.02
CA PHE A 264 -8.45 12.53 13.31
C PHE A 264 -8.69 12.52 14.82
N GLN A 265 -9.94 12.66 15.22
CA GLN A 265 -10.33 12.65 16.62
C GLN A 265 -11.60 11.81 16.78
N GLN A 266 -11.53 10.76 17.57
CA GLN A 266 -12.68 9.91 17.86
C GLN A 266 -13.66 10.66 18.78
N VAL A 267 -14.95 10.50 18.49
CA VAL A 267 -16.07 10.99 19.28
C VAL A 267 -16.42 9.92 20.32
N GLN A 268 -16.55 10.35 21.58
CA GLN A 268 -17.07 9.51 22.66
C GLN A 268 -18.60 9.58 22.73
N SER A 269 -19.15 10.78 22.59
CA SER A 269 -20.60 11.00 22.57
C SER A 269 -20.96 12.35 21.97
N ILE A 270 -22.19 12.46 21.47
CA ILE A 270 -22.78 13.70 20.95
C ILE A 270 -24.04 14.00 21.77
N ASP A 271 -24.08 15.17 22.39
CA ASP A 271 -25.32 15.75 22.92
C ASP A 271 -25.87 16.71 21.87
N ALA A 272 -26.73 16.19 20.99
CA ALA A 272 -27.23 16.93 19.83
C ALA A 272 -28.22 18.07 20.22
N LEU A 273 -28.80 18.02 21.42
CA LEU A 273 -29.61 19.12 21.96
C LEU A 273 -28.71 20.28 22.40
N LYS A 274 -27.60 19.98 23.09
CA LYS A 274 -26.58 20.98 23.47
C LYS A 274 -25.60 21.34 22.36
N GLN A 275 -25.64 20.62 21.23
CA GLN A 275 -24.67 20.72 20.13
C GLN A 275 -23.22 20.62 20.65
N GLU A 276 -22.98 19.65 21.52
CA GLU A 276 -21.71 19.43 22.20
C GLU A 276 -21.22 18.01 21.93
N ILE A 277 -19.94 17.90 21.59
CA ILE A 277 -19.25 16.63 21.34
C ILE A 277 -18.29 16.39 22.50
N THR A 278 -18.37 15.21 23.10
CA THR A 278 -17.33 14.70 24.01
C THR A 278 -16.39 13.81 23.20
N LEU A 279 -15.08 14.03 23.33
CA LEU A 279 -14.05 13.39 22.52
C LEU A 279 -13.39 12.26 23.31
N ALA A 280 -13.04 11.17 22.63
CA ALA A 280 -12.34 10.03 23.25
C ALA A 280 -10.81 10.22 23.20
N PRO A 281 -10.04 9.75 24.21
CA PRO A 281 -8.59 9.69 24.10
C PRO A 281 -8.13 8.65 23.05
N PRO A 282 -6.94 8.81 22.45
CA PRO A 282 -6.01 9.93 22.64
C PRO A 282 -6.51 11.22 21.98
N TYR A 283 -6.23 12.35 22.62
CA TYR A 283 -6.65 13.66 22.14
C TYR A 283 -5.65 14.23 21.12
N HIS A 284 -6.14 15.08 20.23
CA HIS A 284 -5.29 15.86 19.33
C HIS A 284 -4.16 16.56 20.11
N ASN A 285 -2.93 16.43 19.63
CA ASN A 285 -1.71 16.80 20.37
C ASN A 285 -1.59 18.31 20.66
N TYR A 286 -2.19 19.15 19.83
CA TYR A 286 -2.28 20.60 20.07
C TYR A 286 -3.58 21.03 20.76
N GLY A 287 -4.43 20.08 21.14
CA GLY A 287 -5.75 20.35 21.71
C GLY A 287 -6.73 20.93 20.69
N PHE A 288 -7.70 21.70 21.19
CA PHE A 288 -8.82 22.25 20.44
C PHE A 288 -8.94 23.75 20.64
N HIS A 289 -9.51 24.44 19.66
CA HIS A 289 -9.73 25.86 19.75
C HIS A 289 -11.01 26.29 19.01
N GLN A 290 -11.62 27.40 19.43
CA GLN A 290 -12.75 28.01 18.73
C GLN A 290 -12.35 28.50 17.32
N GLU A 291 -13.32 28.57 16.39
CA GLU A 291 -13.20 28.92 14.97
C GLU A 291 -12.43 27.91 14.11
N GLN A 292 -12.00 26.80 14.70
CA GLN A 292 -11.35 25.70 14.01
C GLN A 292 -12.38 24.83 13.29
N ARG A 293 -11.94 24.02 12.31
CA ARG A 293 -12.81 23.42 11.30
C ARG A 293 -12.73 21.91 11.29
N PHE A 294 -13.86 21.23 11.13
CA PHE A 294 -13.92 19.77 11.13
C PHE A 294 -15.12 19.25 10.35
N TYR A 295 -15.13 17.97 10.00
CA TYR A 295 -16.30 17.25 9.55
C TYR A 295 -16.36 15.89 10.25
N PHE A 296 -17.56 15.31 10.29
CA PHE A 296 -17.81 13.97 10.79
C PHE A 296 -17.51 12.93 9.71
N LEU A 297 -17.14 11.75 10.14
CA LEU A 297 -16.78 10.59 9.33
C LEU A 297 -17.40 9.33 9.92
N ASN A 298 -17.77 8.43 9.01
CA ASN A 298 -18.35 7.13 9.30
C ASN A 298 -19.67 7.21 10.07
N VAL A 299 -20.56 8.10 9.62
CA VAL A 299 -21.95 8.20 10.11
C VAL A 299 -22.83 7.54 9.06
N MET A 300 -23.63 6.52 9.45
CA MET A 300 -24.43 5.73 8.52
C MET A 300 -25.50 6.57 7.82
N GLU A 301 -26.13 7.49 8.55
CA GLU A 301 -27.11 8.42 8.02
C GLU A 301 -26.55 9.37 6.95
N GLU A 302 -25.22 9.46 6.86
CA GLU A 302 -24.47 10.27 5.89
C GLU A 302 -23.87 9.42 4.76
N LEU A 303 -24.27 8.16 4.64
CA LEU A 303 -24.09 7.36 3.43
C LEU A 303 -25.20 7.73 2.44
N ASP A 304 -25.11 8.92 1.85
CA ASP A 304 -26.26 9.58 1.22
C ASP A 304 -26.09 9.83 -0.29
N GLN A 305 -24.91 9.53 -0.84
CA GLN A 305 -24.62 9.71 -2.26
C GLN A 305 -23.73 8.60 -2.86
N PRO A 306 -23.81 8.37 -4.19
CA PRO A 306 -22.92 7.44 -4.88
C PRO A 306 -21.44 7.77 -4.68
N GLY A 307 -20.62 6.73 -4.51
CA GLY A 307 -19.19 6.86 -4.25
C GLY A 307 -18.83 6.87 -2.77
N GLU A 308 -19.83 6.79 -1.89
CA GLU A 308 -19.62 6.68 -0.46
C GLU A 308 -19.70 5.25 0.06
N TRP A 309 -19.01 5.01 1.16
CA TRP A 309 -19.08 3.77 1.91
C TRP A 309 -19.07 4.06 3.40
N TYR A 310 -19.55 3.09 4.16
CA TYR A 310 -19.64 3.12 5.60
C TYR A 310 -19.35 1.72 6.12
N LEU A 311 -18.57 1.60 7.20
CA LEU A 311 -18.20 0.30 7.77
C LEU A 311 -18.74 0.19 9.19
N ASP A 312 -19.54 -0.85 9.41
CA ASP A 312 -19.92 -1.32 10.72
C ASP A 312 -18.88 -2.33 11.21
N ARG A 313 -18.06 -1.93 12.19
CA ARG A 313 -17.02 -2.81 12.75
C ARG A 313 -17.55 -3.79 13.78
N GLU A 314 -18.67 -3.49 14.44
CA GLU A 314 -19.25 -4.38 15.44
C GLU A 314 -19.80 -5.65 14.77
N SER A 315 -20.55 -5.48 13.68
CA SER A 315 -21.06 -6.60 12.89
C SER A 315 -20.13 -7.05 11.76
N GLY A 316 -19.08 -6.26 11.47
CA GLY A 316 -18.14 -6.52 10.39
C GLY A 316 -18.79 -6.37 9.02
N VAL A 317 -19.72 -5.42 8.83
CA VAL A 317 -20.44 -5.23 7.57
C VAL A 317 -20.01 -3.94 6.89
N LEU A 318 -19.54 -4.06 5.64
CA LEU A 318 -19.26 -2.92 4.78
C LEU A 318 -20.51 -2.58 3.96
N TYR A 319 -20.94 -1.33 4.06
CA TYR A 319 -22.00 -0.74 3.24
C TYR A 319 -21.37 0.14 2.17
N LEU A 320 -21.86 0.01 0.95
CA LEU A 320 -21.34 0.71 -0.21
C LEU A 320 -22.50 1.24 -1.03
N TRP A 321 -22.48 2.54 -1.31
CA TRP A 321 -23.24 3.12 -2.40
C TRP A 321 -22.33 3.23 -3.61
N PRO A 322 -22.36 2.25 -4.54
CA PRO A 322 -21.39 2.23 -5.62
C PRO A 322 -21.58 3.43 -6.56
N PRO A 323 -20.52 3.94 -7.22
CA PRO A 323 -20.62 5.03 -8.18
C PRO A 323 -21.12 4.57 -9.56
N ALA A 324 -20.91 3.29 -9.90
CA ALA A 324 -21.44 2.64 -11.10
C ALA A 324 -21.97 1.22 -10.78
N PRO A 325 -22.72 0.54 -11.67
CA PRO A 325 -23.11 -0.86 -11.48
C PRO A 325 -21.91 -1.77 -11.16
N LEU A 326 -22.14 -2.80 -10.32
CA LEU A 326 -21.08 -3.75 -9.95
C LEU A 326 -20.71 -4.71 -11.08
N GLU A 327 -21.54 -4.84 -12.10
CA GLU A 327 -21.25 -5.68 -13.27
C GLU A 327 -19.95 -5.20 -13.93
N ASN A 328 -18.93 -6.06 -13.95
CA ASN A 328 -17.57 -5.75 -14.44
C ASN A 328 -16.81 -4.67 -13.66
N SER A 329 -17.19 -4.41 -12.40
CA SER A 329 -16.44 -3.52 -11.51
C SER A 329 -15.71 -4.32 -10.41
N SER A 330 -14.56 -3.81 -9.99
CA SER A 330 -13.79 -4.35 -8.87
C SER A 330 -13.97 -3.47 -7.65
N VAL A 331 -14.28 -4.08 -6.51
CA VAL A 331 -14.26 -3.41 -5.21
C VAL A 331 -13.15 -4.02 -4.38
N LYS A 332 -12.22 -3.20 -3.90
CA LYS A 332 -11.06 -3.66 -3.13
C LYS A 332 -10.96 -2.92 -1.81
N VAL A 333 -10.35 -3.56 -0.83
CA VAL A 333 -10.02 -2.96 0.47
C VAL A 333 -8.54 -3.11 0.77
N SER A 334 -7.91 -2.09 1.36
CA SER A 334 -6.51 -2.18 1.80
C SER A 334 -6.43 -2.93 3.13
N MET A 335 -5.60 -3.98 3.21
CA MET A 335 -5.57 -4.88 4.39
C MET A 335 -4.21 -4.86 5.11
N LEU A 336 -3.12 -4.80 4.35
CA LEU A 336 -1.77 -4.88 4.89
C LEU A 336 -1.45 -3.71 5.83
N GLN A 337 -1.07 -4.01 7.08
CA GLN A 337 -0.78 -3.01 8.12
C GLN A 337 0.69 -2.54 8.13
N GLY A 338 1.59 -3.26 7.47
CA GLY A 338 2.99 -2.88 7.29
C GLY A 338 3.26 -2.38 5.87
N PRO A 339 4.52 -2.05 5.54
CA PRO A 339 4.86 -1.73 4.16
C PRO A 339 4.72 -2.94 3.24
N LEU A 340 4.47 -2.70 1.96
CA LEU A 340 4.44 -3.76 0.93
C LEU A 340 5.83 -4.38 0.81
N LEU A 341 6.85 -3.54 0.80
CA LEU A 341 8.25 -3.89 0.61
C LEU A 341 9.12 -3.26 1.71
N ALA A 342 9.99 -4.03 2.34
CA ALA A 342 10.93 -3.53 3.35
C ALA A 342 12.35 -4.03 3.09
N PHE A 343 13.32 -3.13 2.99
CA PHE A 343 14.74 -3.44 2.89
C PHE A 343 15.45 -3.06 4.18
N GLU A 344 16.23 -3.98 4.73
CA GLU A 344 17.02 -3.77 5.94
C GLU A 344 18.49 -4.08 5.64
N ASN A 345 19.31 -3.03 5.53
CA ASN A 345 20.74 -3.11 5.23
C ASN A 345 21.08 -3.90 3.95
N THR A 346 20.24 -3.80 2.92
CA THR A 346 20.47 -4.45 1.62
C THR A 346 21.44 -3.67 0.74
N SER A 347 22.13 -4.37 -0.17
CA SER A 347 22.97 -3.74 -1.19
C SER A 347 22.68 -4.23 -2.60
N ASN A 348 22.75 -3.36 -3.62
CA ASN A 348 22.59 -3.71 -5.04
C ASN A 348 21.30 -4.51 -5.34
N LEU A 349 20.20 -4.16 -4.65
CA LEU A 349 18.86 -4.73 -4.85
C LEU A 349 18.00 -3.75 -5.63
N ARG A 350 17.38 -4.22 -6.72
CA ARG A 350 16.63 -3.38 -7.66
C ARG A 350 15.21 -3.93 -7.84
N PHE A 351 14.22 -3.04 -7.86
CA PHE A 351 12.83 -3.35 -8.24
C PHE A 351 12.44 -2.49 -9.43
N GLU A 352 11.99 -3.13 -10.51
CA GLU A 352 11.82 -2.48 -11.81
C GLU A 352 10.47 -2.79 -12.47
N ASN A 353 9.79 -1.75 -12.96
CA ASN A 353 8.55 -1.87 -13.75
C ASN A 353 7.42 -2.64 -13.05
N ILE A 354 7.29 -2.48 -11.73
CA ILE A 354 6.27 -3.15 -10.90
C ILE A 354 5.27 -2.13 -10.38
N LEU A 355 3.98 -2.51 -10.39
CA LEU A 355 2.92 -1.77 -9.70
C LEU A 355 2.82 -2.24 -8.24
N PHE A 356 2.94 -1.32 -7.29
CA PHE A 356 2.69 -1.53 -5.87
C PHE A 356 1.39 -0.84 -5.47
N GLU A 357 0.45 -1.57 -4.86
CA GLU A 357 -0.83 -0.98 -4.46
C GLU A 357 -1.45 -1.53 -3.16
N LEU A 358 -2.40 -0.75 -2.61
CA LEU A 358 -3.35 -1.16 -1.57
C LEU A 358 -2.73 -1.53 -0.21
N GLY A 359 -1.63 -0.87 0.18
CA GLY A 359 -1.06 -0.95 1.54
C GLY A 359 -1.58 0.16 2.46
N ARG A 360 -1.86 -0.13 3.74
CA ARG A 360 -2.36 0.91 4.68
C ARG A 360 -1.27 1.76 5.33
N ALA A 361 -0.04 1.26 5.34
CA ALA A 361 1.12 1.95 5.90
C ALA A 361 1.91 2.68 4.80
N ASN A 362 3.23 2.77 4.95
CA ASN A 362 4.10 3.21 3.87
C ASN A 362 4.10 2.17 2.73
N GLY A 363 4.42 2.56 1.50
CA GLY A 363 4.45 1.62 0.38
C GLY A 363 5.71 0.77 0.43
N ILE A 364 6.86 1.43 0.30
CA ILE A 364 8.20 0.83 0.30
C ILE A 364 9.03 1.49 1.39
N GLU A 365 9.73 0.70 2.21
CA GLU A 365 10.69 1.18 3.20
C GLU A 365 12.10 0.64 2.90
N ILE A 366 13.09 1.52 2.90
CA ILE A 366 14.51 1.15 2.76
C ILE A 366 15.26 1.74 3.94
N ARG A 367 15.90 0.88 4.74
CA ARG A 367 16.67 1.28 5.91
C ARG A 367 18.11 0.82 5.81
N GLY A 368 19.04 1.77 5.85
CA GLY A 368 20.46 1.50 5.71
C GLY A 368 20.82 0.89 4.35
N GLY A 369 21.98 0.24 4.28
CA GLY A 369 22.44 -0.42 3.05
C GLY A 369 22.95 0.56 1.98
N ARG A 370 23.12 0.07 0.74
CA ARG A 370 23.62 0.92 -0.35
C ARG A 370 23.24 0.46 -1.76
N HIS A 371 23.18 1.39 -2.71
CA HIS A 371 22.97 1.04 -4.13
C HIS A 371 21.68 0.25 -4.40
N ASN A 372 20.62 0.50 -3.63
CA ASN A 372 19.30 -0.05 -3.96
C ASN A 372 18.53 0.93 -4.83
N LEU A 373 17.68 0.39 -5.71
CA LEU A 373 16.97 1.19 -6.71
C LEU A 373 15.52 0.73 -6.86
N ILE A 374 14.60 1.67 -6.80
CA ILE A 374 13.22 1.50 -7.26
C ILE A 374 13.12 2.28 -8.58
N ALA A 375 12.91 1.59 -9.71
CA ALA A 375 12.96 2.21 -11.03
C ALA A 375 11.77 1.83 -11.93
N GLY A 376 11.20 2.78 -12.67
CA GLY A 376 10.09 2.47 -13.60
C GLY A 376 8.82 1.98 -12.92
N CYS A 377 8.75 2.04 -11.58
CA CYS A 377 7.66 1.46 -10.81
C CYS A 377 6.51 2.45 -10.66
N THR A 378 5.30 1.91 -10.49
CA THR A 378 4.15 2.69 -10.04
C THR A 378 3.88 2.38 -8.58
N VAL A 379 3.73 3.40 -7.74
CA VAL A 379 3.27 3.23 -6.35
C VAL A 379 1.97 4.01 -6.19
N ARG A 380 0.87 3.30 -5.91
CA ARG A 380 -0.45 3.93 -5.79
C ARG A 380 -1.31 3.37 -4.67
N ASN A 381 -2.34 4.12 -4.27
CA ASN A 381 -3.33 3.65 -3.31
C ASN A 381 -2.68 3.13 -2.00
N VAL A 382 -1.73 3.91 -1.47
CA VAL A 382 -0.98 3.62 -0.25
C VAL A 382 -1.41 4.61 0.85
N GLY A 383 -1.75 4.13 2.05
CA GLY A 383 -2.35 4.92 3.11
C GLY A 383 -1.44 5.97 3.78
N MET A 384 -0.12 5.76 3.79
CA MET A 384 0.86 6.70 4.35
C MET A 384 1.82 7.25 3.28
N THR A 385 3.14 7.14 3.46
CA THR A 385 4.13 7.67 2.51
C THR A 385 4.42 6.62 1.43
N ALA A 386 4.54 7.01 0.16
CA ALA A 386 4.77 6.04 -0.91
C ALA A 386 6.11 5.30 -0.73
N ILE A 387 7.20 6.03 -0.54
CA ILE A 387 8.54 5.46 -0.33
C ILE A 387 9.25 6.20 0.81
N VAL A 388 9.80 5.45 1.76
CA VAL A 388 10.62 5.99 2.85
C VAL A 388 12.01 5.38 2.78
N ILE A 389 13.02 6.22 2.64
CA ILE A 389 14.43 5.86 2.68
C ILE A 389 15.03 6.48 3.94
N ASP A 390 15.60 5.66 4.80
CA ASP A 390 16.21 6.07 6.07
C ASP A 390 17.62 5.49 6.25
N GLY A 391 18.62 6.37 6.17
CA GLY A 391 20.03 6.02 6.17
C GLY A 391 20.51 5.41 4.85
N GLY A 392 21.70 4.82 4.91
CA GLY A 392 22.36 4.23 3.74
C GLY A 392 23.03 5.25 2.81
N ASP A 393 23.67 4.71 1.78
CA ASP A 393 24.39 5.48 0.75
C ASP A 393 23.92 5.07 -0.65
N TYR A 394 23.75 6.04 -1.55
CA TYR A 394 23.38 5.82 -2.94
C TYR A 394 22.07 5.02 -3.10
N GLN A 395 21.00 5.46 -2.44
CA GLN A 395 19.64 4.91 -2.65
C GLN A 395 18.93 5.70 -3.74
N GLY A 396 18.24 5.01 -4.66
CA GLY A 396 17.60 5.63 -5.81
C GLY A 396 16.10 5.38 -5.91
N VAL A 397 15.36 6.42 -6.26
CA VAL A 397 14.02 6.34 -6.84
C VAL A 397 14.08 7.00 -8.21
N GLN A 398 13.76 6.27 -9.29
CA GLN A 398 13.98 6.77 -10.64
C GLN A 398 12.84 6.43 -11.60
N SER A 399 12.39 7.39 -12.41
CA SER A 399 11.40 7.13 -13.48
C SER A 399 10.12 6.46 -12.96
N CYS A 400 9.69 6.79 -11.75
CA CYS A 400 8.51 6.20 -11.13
C CYS A 400 7.28 7.11 -11.28
N ASP A 401 6.09 6.52 -11.22
CA ASP A 401 4.81 7.21 -11.10
C ASP A 401 4.23 7.00 -9.70
N ILE A 402 4.05 8.07 -8.93
CA ILE A 402 3.60 8.00 -7.54
C ILE A 402 2.32 8.81 -7.37
N TYR A 403 1.20 8.13 -7.09
CA TYR A 403 -0.10 8.80 -6.99
C TYR A 403 -1.15 8.13 -6.11
N ASN A 404 -2.25 8.83 -5.82
CA ASN A 404 -3.29 8.39 -4.89
C ASN A 404 -2.73 7.95 -3.53
N ILE A 405 -1.88 8.81 -2.97
CA ILE A 405 -1.17 8.54 -1.73
C ILE A 405 -1.86 9.23 -0.56
N GLY A 406 -2.13 8.49 0.51
CA GLY A 406 -2.78 9.00 1.71
C GLY A 406 -1.94 10.05 2.43
N GLY A 407 -0.62 9.88 2.44
CA GLY A 407 0.37 10.84 2.96
C GLY A 407 1.19 11.51 1.85
N GLY A 408 2.51 11.57 2.02
CA GLY A 408 3.46 12.18 1.08
C GLY A 408 4.06 11.20 0.06
N GLY A 409 4.85 11.70 -0.88
CA GLY A 409 5.50 10.90 -1.91
C GLY A 409 6.72 10.14 -1.39
N VAL A 410 7.90 10.76 -1.46
CA VAL A 410 9.17 10.18 -0.99
C VAL A 410 9.69 10.93 0.24
N ILE A 411 9.99 10.21 1.32
CA ILE A 411 10.89 10.70 2.37
C ILE A 411 12.27 10.11 2.09
N LEU A 412 13.26 10.97 1.93
CA LEU A 412 14.64 10.59 1.70
C LEU A 412 15.54 11.15 2.79
N ASN A 413 15.82 10.31 3.79
CA ASN A 413 16.78 10.58 4.85
C ASN A 413 18.08 9.81 4.59
N SER A 414 19.18 10.47 4.20
CA SER A 414 20.43 9.76 3.87
C SER A 414 21.69 10.60 4.18
N GLY A 415 22.81 9.93 4.42
CA GLY A 415 24.05 10.55 4.93
C GLY A 415 24.00 10.83 6.43
N ASP A 416 25.08 11.43 6.95
CA ASP A 416 25.21 11.77 8.37
C ASP A 416 25.47 13.28 8.53
N ARG A 417 24.54 13.96 9.22
CA ARG A 417 24.60 15.41 9.46
C ARG A 417 25.67 15.81 10.47
N LYS A 418 26.02 14.95 11.42
CA LYS A 418 27.04 15.25 12.45
C LYS A 418 28.43 15.18 11.84
N THR A 419 28.67 14.21 10.96
CA THR A 419 29.98 14.02 10.32
C THR A 419 30.11 14.68 8.94
N LEU A 420 29.00 15.19 8.39
CA LEU A 420 28.90 15.70 7.01
C LEU A 420 29.22 14.64 5.95
N THR A 421 29.01 13.37 6.27
CA THR A 421 29.16 12.28 5.30
C THR A 421 27.99 12.34 4.32
N SER A 422 28.31 12.48 3.02
CA SER A 422 27.31 12.44 1.95
C SER A 422 26.61 11.08 1.90
N GLY A 423 25.30 11.09 1.69
CA GLY A 423 24.51 9.89 1.42
C GLY A 423 24.29 9.59 -0.06
N ASN A 424 24.62 10.53 -0.97
CA ASN A 424 24.55 10.39 -2.44
C ASN A 424 23.24 9.83 -3.01
N SER A 425 22.16 9.85 -2.22
CA SER A 425 20.88 9.27 -2.61
C SER A 425 20.07 10.26 -3.44
N PHE A 426 19.14 9.76 -4.26
CA PHE A 426 18.46 10.58 -5.24
C PHE A 426 17.00 10.17 -5.50
N VAL A 427 16.24 11.18 -5.91
CA VAL A 427 14.94 11.01 -6.58
C VAL A 427 15.06 11.69 -7.94
N ASP A 428 14.93 10.93 -9.01
CA ASP A 428 15.19 11.37 -10.38
C ASP A 428 14.04 10.98 -11.33
N ASN A 429 13.70 11.86 -12.28
CA ASN A 429 12.68 11.62 -13.32
C ASN A 429 11.35 11.04 -12.78
N THR A 430 10.95 11.37 -11.56
CA THR A 430 9.78 10.75 -10.90
C THR A 430 8.60 11.71 -10.91
N HIS A 431 7.44 11.22 -11.32
CA HIS A 431 6.21 11.99 -11.43
C HIS A 431 5.32 11.76 -10.20
N PHE A 432 4.84 12.85 -9.61
CA PHE A 432 4.05 12.85 -8.39
C PHE A 432 2.72 13.57 -8.59
N HIS A 433 1.59 12.91 -8.34
CA HIS A 433 0.29 13.59 -8.34
C HIS A 433 -0.66 12.99 -7.32
N HIS A 434 -1.68 13.74 -6.89
CA HIS A 434 -2.75 13.21 -6.01
C HIS A 434 -2.23 12.55 -4.72
N PHE A 435 -1.31 13.21 -4.01
CA PHE A 435 -0.90 12.85 -2.65
C PHE A 435 -1.67 13.67 -1.60
N GLY A 436 -1.51 13.37 -0.32
CA GLY A 436 -2.27 14.01 0.77
C GLY A 436 -3.76 13.66 0.76
N GLN A 437 -4.11 12.46 0.27
CA GLN A 437 -5.51 12.05 0.11
C GLN A 437 -6.19 11.78 1.46
N VAL A 438 -5.43 11.32 2.46
CA VAL A 438 -5.91 11.03 3.83
C VAL A 438 -5.45 12.10 4.80
N ARG A 439 -4.14 12.40 4.82
CA ARG A 439 -3.57 13.50 5.61
C ARG A 439 -3.47 14.74 4.75
N LYS A 440 -4.05 15.85 5.19
CA LYS A 440 -4.15 17.07 4.39
C LYS A 440 -2.97 18.01 4.56
N THR A 441 -2.16 17.81 5.60
CA THR A 441 -1.01 18.66 5.90
C THR A 441 0.29 17.88 5.98
N THR A 442 1.42 18.56 5.78
CA THR A 442 2.76 17.99 5.94
C THR A 442 3.04 16.77 5.06
N CYS A 443 2.42 16.71 3.88
CA CYS A 443 2.57 15.64 2.90
C CYS A 443 3.27 16.15 1.63
N PRO A 444 4.57 16.45 1.67
CA PRO A 444 5.29 16.88 0.47
C PRO A 444 5.43 15.73 -0.54
N ALA A 445 5.60 16.08 -1.83
CA ALA A 445 6.00 15.11 -2.85
C ALA A 445 7.39 14.52 -2.53
N ILE A 446 8.34 15.36 -2.10
CA ILE A 446 9.68 14.93 -1.67
C ILE A 446 10.09 15.67 -0.38
N ASP A 447 10.29 14.93 0.70
CA ASP A 447 10.91 15.38 1.95
C ASP A 447 12.36 14.86 2.00
N THR A 448 13.35 15.74 2.19
CA THR A 448 14.75 15.32 2.30
C THR A 448 15.33 15.75 3.60
N ARG A 449 16.01 14.80 4.20
CA ARG A 449 16.68 14.97 5.46
C ARG A 449 18.09 14.41 5.26
N GLY A 450 19.13 15.17 5.54
CA GLY A 450 20.49 14.63 5.45
C GLY A 450 21.42 15.44 4.56
N VAL A 451 22.44 14.79 3.99
CA VAL A 451 23.60 15.43 3.37
C VAL A 451 23.88 14.82 1.99
N GLY A 452 24.12 15.66 0.97
CA GLY A 452 24.51 15.23 -0.36
C GLY A 452 23.42 14.49 -1.14
N ILE A 453 22.17 14.94 -1.01
CA ILE A 453 21.01 14.37 -1.68
C ILE A 453 20.69 15.16 -2.95
N THR A 454 20.43 14.45 -4.06
CA THR A 454 20.07 15.07 -5.36
C THR A 454 18.59 14.86 -5.67
N ARG A 455 17.95 15.86 -6.29
CA ARG A 455 16.55 15.79 -6.73
C ARG A 455 16.38 16.40 -8.12
N CYS A 456 15.80 15.63 -9.03
CA CYS A 456 15.36 16.09 -10.34
C CYS A 456 14.00 15.44 -10.60
N GLY A 457 12.90 16.20 -10.56
CA GLY A 457 11.58 15.64 -10.75
C GLY A 457 10.61 16.68 -11.27
N GLU A 458 9.59 16.22 -11.99
CA GLU A 458 8.48 17.04 -12.45
C GLU A 458 7.28 16.78 -11.53
N THR A 459 6.66 17.86 -11.03
CA THR A 459 5.49 17.82 -10.13
C THR A 459 4.22 18.24 -10.85
#